data_AF-A7ES32-F1
#
_entry.id   AF-A7ES32-F1
#
_cell.length_a   1.000
_cell.length_b   1.000
_cell.length_c   1.000
_cell.angle_alpha   90.00
_cell.angle_beta   90.00
_cell.angle_gamma   90.00
#
_symmetry.space_group_name_H-M   'P 1'
#
loop_
_entity.id
_entity.type
_entity.pdbx_description
1 polymer ?
#
loop_
_entity_poly.entity_id
_entity_poly.type
_entity_poly.pdbx_seq_one_letter_code
_entity_poly.pdbx_strand_id
1 'polypeptide(L)'
;MLNFDLIIANTQLSVLYLFPVAVFGLFLNLYRKSILGRSNRSKVQAGNAYTALNETIIYKPHAAQNSLQDLIEIDGAGTWPPTTVYGDAWPEALRPFHDIYQAMAPALSTAELSGDDVKNFQRCLDFRMQMRTLYNDQVNMDEVKALLDAAENDENSLSRAAWNGFFACIALSRHSFRWGTIPIVKLAQEEKVIDFPACLDLAWPYLKRRYGVTSQGGNVASNYLCNFDDNDQIAYPINPTMDELIQSAEYHFGHVFPHIEREALSIYHMVTKAIQQYSNGDRSGTLQSLKGINKELRIPLKTYYETMHESKISRKVWMHYAQGFQGWAAGDIDPITGEYTEYDGLSGNQLLLPQIMDAFLGLDRYLNEENTQRYMPKLQRKFRETIAEHSFRNEAKQNGDDDIENEMNNIVKQMRVFRTAHRVRVKPYLSVPAPERMIMTAGKSVLEKDDVHDYESAIAPLDKMLKDRLMATK
;
A
#
# COMPACT_ATOMS: atom_id res chain seq x y z
N MET A 1 57.84 23.93 -35.54
CA MET A 1 56.41 23.66 -35.32
C MET A 1 55.62 24.63 -36.17
N LEU A 2 54.77 24.10 -37.04
CA LEU A 2 54.11 24.85 -38.10
C LEU A 2 52.91 25.61 -37.51
N ASN A 3 52.62 26.79 -38.07
CA ASN A 3 51.53 27.70 -37.68
C ASN A 3 50.15 27.01 -37.58
N PHE A 4 49.99 25.84 -38.20
CA PHE A 4 48.77 25.04 -38.20
C PHE A 4 48.50 24.34 -36.87
N ASP A 5 49.54 23.86 -36.17
CA ASP A 5 49.41 23.17 -34.88
C ASP A 5 49.00 24.14 -33.76
N LEU A 6 49.44 25.40 -33.86
CA LEU A 6 49.09 26.47 -32.92
C LEU A 6 47.60 26.89 -33.05
N ILE A 7 47.06 26.87 -34.27
CA ILE A 7 45.65 27.18 -34.54
C ILE A 7 44.74 26.06 -34.02
N ILE A 8 45.13 24.80 -34.20
CA ILE A 8 44.36 23.65 -33.70
C ILE A 8 44.38 23.62 -32.16
N ALA A 9 45.54 23.86 -31.54
CA ALA A 9 45.66 23.93 -30.08
C ALA A 9 44.82 25.08 -29.48
N ASN A 10 44.83 26.27 -30.09
CA ASN A 10 44.02 27.40 -29.63
C ASN A 10 42.52 27.20 -29.85
N THR A 11 42.13 26.50 -30.91
CA THR A 11 40.71 26.17 -31.19
C THR A 11 40.20 25.11 -30.20
N GLN A 12 41.02 24.10 -29.88
CA GLN A 12 40.67 23.09 -28.86
C GLN A 12 40.61 23.69 -27.45
N LEU A 13 41.52 24.61 -27.09
CA LEU A 13 41.46 25.33 -25.82
C LEU A 13 40.20 26.21 -25.73
N SER A 14 39.85 26.90 -26.82
CA SER A 14 38.66 27.76 -26.86
C SER A 14 37.36 26.95 -26.71
N VAL A 15 37.28 25.76 -27.31
CA VAL A 15 36.11 24.87 -27.16
C VAL A 15 36.04 24.26 -25.76
N LEU A 16 37.19 23.87 -25.17
CA LEU A 16 37.24 23.31 -23.81
C LEU A 16 36.89 24.33 -22.71
N TYR A 17 37.15 25.62 -22.92
CA TYR A 17 36.87 26.66 -21.91
C TYR A 17 35.57 27.44 -22.18
N LEU A 18 35.19 27.70 -23.43
CA LEU A 18 33.99 28.47 -23.74
C LEU A 18 32.71 27.62 -23.66
N PHE A 19 32.79 26.31 -23.95
CA PHE A 19 31.62 25.43 -23.92
C PHE A 19 31.08 25.21 -22.50
N PRO A 20 31.90 24.94 -21.46
CA PRO A 20 31.40 24.83 -20.08
C PRO A 20 30.84 26.15 -19.55
N VAL A 21 31.44 27.30 -19.93
CA VAL A 21 30.96 28.63 -19.53
C VAL A 21 29.62 28.97 -20.18
N ALA A 22 29.43 28.61 -21.45
CA ALA A 22 28.15 28.80 -22.15
C ALA A 22 27.05 27.90 -21.57
N VAL A 23 27.37 26.64 -21.25
CA VAL A 23 26.46 25.69 -20.60
C VAL A 23 26.10 26.17 -19.19
N PHE A 24 27.09 26.62 -18.40
CA PHE A 24 26.86 27.18 -17.07
C PHE A 24 26.02 28.45 -17.13
N GLY A 25 26.25 29.34 -18.10
CA GLY A 25 25.41 30.52 -18.35
C GLY A 25 23.96 30.16 -18.72
N LEU A 26 23.75 29.08 -19.47
CA LEU A 26 22.42 28.56 -19.80
C LEU A 26 21.70 28.04 -18.55
N PHE A 27 22.39 27.26 -17.71
CA PHE A 27 21.86 26.77 -16.44
C PHE A 27 21.55 27.92 -15.46
N LEU A 28 22.41 28.94 -15.38
CA LEU A 28 22.17 30.12 -14.54
C LEU A 28 20.95 30.91 -15.04
N ASN A 29 20.73 31.00 -16.35
CA ASN A 29 19.58 31.69 -16.93
C ASN A 29 18.28 30.89 -16.71
N LEU A 30 18.31 29.56 -16.82
CA LEU A 30 17.19 28.67 -16.49
C LEU A 30 16.86 28.69 -15.00
N TYR A 31 17.89 28.69 -14.13
CA TYR A 31 17.74 28.80 -12.68
C TYR A 31 17.20 30.19 -12.28
N ARG A 32 17.69 31.26 -12.91
CA ARG A 32 17.19 32.63 -12.71
C ARG A 32 15.74 32.79 -13.17
N LYS A 33 15.33 32.15 -14.29
CA LYS A 33 13.91 32.09 -14.70
C LYS A 33 13.03 31.28 -13.74
N SER A 34 13.55 30.18 -13.18
CA SER A 34 12.87 29.37 -12.17
C SER A 34 12.65 30.15 -10.85
N ILE A 35 13.67 30.89 -10.40
CA ILE A 35 13.60 31.66 -9.15
C ILE A 35 12.82 32.96 -9.32
N LEU A 36 13.00 33.71 -10.42
CA LEU A 36 12.17 34.90 -10.69
C LEU A 36 10.72 34.53 -11.02
N GLY A 37 10.46 33.33 -11.57
CA GLY A 37 9.12 32.77 -11.73
C GLY A 37 8.47 32.33 -10.41
N ARG A 38 9.28 31.99 -9.39
CA ARG A 38 8.81 31.67 -8.03
C ARG A 38 8.69 32.90 -7.12
N SER A 39 9.46 33.96 -7.35
CA SER A 39 9.50 35.17 -6.51
C SER A 39 8.27 36.08 -6.66
N ASN A 40 7.40 35.87 -7.66
CA ASN A 40 6.12 36.57 -7.80
C ASN A 40 4.90 35.75 -7.31
N ARG A 41 5.12 34.66 -6.57
CA ARG A 41 4.07 33.95 -5.85
C ARG A 41 4.32 33.98 -4.35
N SER A 42 4.16 35.16 -3.77
CA SER A 42 3.80 35.26 -2.35
C SER A 42 2.65 36.25 -2.20
N LYS A 43 1.61 35.79 -1.49
CA LYS A 43 0.44 36.55 -1.02
C LYS A 43 -0.50 37.10 -2.10
N VAL A 44 -1.25 36.20 -2.73
CA VAL A 44 -2.64 36.51 -3.10
C VAL A 44 -3.54 35.56 -2.33
N GLN A 45 -4.47 36.14 -1.60
CA GLN A 45 -5.47 35.48 -0.76
C GLN A 45 -6.08 34.27 -1.45
N ALA A 46 -6.33 33.22 -0.65
CA ALA A 46 -7.22 32.11 -0.98
C ALA A 46 -8.68 32.62 -1.03
N GLY A 47 -8.98 33.42 -2.06
CA GLY A 47 -10.30 33.97 -2.33
C GLY A 47 -10.26 34.65 -3.69
N ASN A 48 -11.19 34.30 -4.58
CA ASN A 48 -11.44 34.90 -5.91
C ASN A 48 -10.76 34.28 -7.13
N ALA A 49 -10.58 32.95 -7.17
CA ALA A 49 -10.38 32.20 -8.42
C ALA A 49 -11.59 31.29 -8.80
N TYR A 50 -12.75 31.50 -8.18
CA TYR A 50 -14.00 30.75 -8.43
C TYR A 50 -15.15 31.65 -8.90
N THR A 51 -14.86 32.63 -9.75
CA THR A 51 -15.89 33.50 -10.34
C THR A 51 -15.71 33.59 -11.84
N ALA A 52 -15.95 32.47 -12.50
CA ALA A 52 -16.52 32.43 -13.85
C ALA A 52 -17.74 31.52 -13.76
N LEU A 53 -18.89 31.99 -14.27
CA LEU A 53 -20.23 31.42 -14.08
C LEU A 53 -20.25 29.89 -14.01
N ASN A 54 -20.40 29.34 -12.82
CA ASN A 54 -20.94 28.01 -12.62
C ASN A 54 -22.23 28.19 -11.84
N GLU A 55 -23.37 28.14 -12.52
CA GLU A 55 -24.54 27.54 -11.88
C GLU A 55 -24.04 26.21 -11.31
N THR A 56 -23.92 26.14 -9.99
CA THR A 56 -23.44 24.92 -9.35
C THR A 56 -24.60 23.97 -9.46
N ILE A 57 -24.60 23.14 -10.51
CA ILE A 57 -25.65 22.15 -10.71
C ILE A 57 -25.61 21.24 -9.48
N ILE A 58 -26.62 21.37 -8.62
CA ILE A 58 -26.76 20.54 -7.43
C ILE A 58 -27.43 19.25 -7.88
N TYR A 59 -26.61 18.21 -8.06
CA TYR A 59 -27.12 16.87 -8.32
C TYR A 59 -27.73 16.25 -7.07
N LYS A 60 -28.72 15.39 -7.24
CA LYS A 60 -29.21 14.53 -6.15
C LYS A 60 -28.08 13.63 -5.66
N PRO A 61 -28.00 13.32 -4.34
CA PRO A 61 -27.01 12.39 -3.81
C PRO A 61 -26.99 11.07 -4.60
N HIS A 62 -25.79 10.61 -4.96
CA HIS A 62 -25.61 9.38 -5.73
C HIS A 62 -24.98 8.30 -4.84
N ALA A 63 -25.36 7.03 -5.05
CA ALA A 63 -24.87 5.91 -4.25
C ALA A 63 -23.33 5.84 -4.22
N ALA A 64 -22.68 6.10 -5.38
CA ALA A 64 -21.22 6.17 -5.49
C ALA A 64 -20.58 7.25 -4.60
N GLN A 65 -21.21 8.41 -4.46
CA GLN A 65 -20.71 9.47 -3.58
C GLN A 65 -20.89 9.08 -2.11
N ASN A 66 -22.05 8.48 -1.77
CA ASN A 66 -22.32 8.02 -0.40
C ASN A 66 -21.37 6.91 0.04
N SER A 67 -21.04 5.95 -0.83
CA SER A 67 -20.11 4.87 -0.47
C SER A 67 -18.66 5.33 -0.32
N LEU A 68 -18.23 6.36 -1.07
CA LEU A 68 -16.95 7.04 -0.81
C LEU A 68 -16.98 7.80 0.53
N GLN A 69 -18.08 8.49 0.83
CA GLN A 69 -18.23 9.22 2.10
C GLN A 69 -18.19 8.24 3.29
N ASP A 70 -18.89 7.11 3.21
CA ASP A 70 -18.85 6.06 4.24
C ASP A 70 -17.42 5.57 4.47
N LEU A 71 -16.67 5.31 3.38
CA LEU A 71 -15.27 4.89 3.47
C LEU A 71 -14.41 5.93 4.21
N ILE A 72 -14.54 7.21 3.87
CA ILE A 72 -13.76 8.30 4.46
C ILE A 72 -14.13 8.52 5.94
N GLU A 73 -15.41 8.56 6.26
CA GLU A 73 -15.88 8.90 7.60
C GLU A 73 -15.73 7.75 8.60
N ILE A 74 -15.94 6.50 8.16
CA ILE A 74 -15.98 5.34 9.03
C ILE A 74 -14.62 4.66 9.11
N ASP A 75 -14.14 4.08 8.01
CA ASP A 75 -12.82 3.42 7.98
C ASP A 75 -11.69 4.46 7.96
N GLY A 76 -11.89 5.57 7.26
CA GLY A 76 -10.92 6.64 7.10
C GLY A 76 -10.77 7.56 8.32
N ALA A 77 -11.70 7.51 9.28
CA ALA A 77 -11.76 8.41 10.42
C ALA A 77 -11.63 9.90 10.02
N GLY A 78 -12.37 10.28 8.96
CA GLY A 78 -12.48 11.65 8.45
C GLY A 78 -11.54 12.00 7.29
N THR A 79 -10.63 11.10 6.89
CA THR A 79 -9.74 11.31 5.75
C THR A 79 -9.40 10.00 5.04
N TRP A 80 -8.74 10.08 3.88
CA TRP A 80 -8.17 8.91 3.20
C TRP A 80 -6.74 9.20 2.73
N PRO A 81 -5.75 8.33 3.03
CA PRO A 81 -5.82 7.08 3.81
C PRO A 81 -6.30 7.30 5.25
N PRO A 82 -6.63 6.25 6.01
CA PRO A 82 -7.20 6.39 7.33
C PRO A 82 -6.36 7.20 8.31
N THR A 83 -7.00 8.09 9.07
CA THR A 83 -6.39 8.67 10.27
C THR A 83 -6.18 7.57 11.31
N THR A 84 -5.06 7.63 12.01
CA THR A 84 -4.70 6.70 13.07
C THR A 84 -4.21 7.45 14.29
N VAL A 85 -4.39 6.87 15.46
CA VAL A 85 -3.71 7.30 16.69
C VAL A 85 -3.14 6.08 17.38
N TYR A 86 -2.12 6.26 18.23
CA TYR A 86 -1.38 5.18 18.89
C TYR A 86 -1.06 5.51 20.34
N GLY A 87 -0.65 4.51 21.12
CA GLY A 87 -0.08 4.69 22.46
C GLY A 87 -1.01 5.46 23.39
N ASP A 88 -0.53 6.59 23.93
CA ASP A 88 -1.23 7.40 24.93
C ASP A 88 -2.62 7.91 24.52
N ALA A 89 -2.87 8.02 23.21
CA ALA A 89 -4.17 8.40 22.67
C ALA A 89 -5.25 7.30 22.82
N TRP A 90 -4.85 6.07 23.16
CA TRP A 90 -5.76 4.96 23.41
C TRP A 90 -6.26 4.93 24.85
N PRO A 91 -7.43 4.29 25.09
CA PRO A 91 -7.83 3.89 26.43
C PRO A 91 -6.74 3.05 27.10
N GLU A 92 -6.58 3.20 28.42
CA GLU A 92 -5.50 2.58 29.20
C GLU A 92 -5.39 1.06 28.97
N ALA A 93 -6.52 0.36 28.87
CA ALA A 93 -6.56 -1.09 28.63
C ALA A 93 -5.85 -1.53 27.33
N LEU A 94 -5.76 -0.68 26.31
CA LEU A 94 -5.11 -1.02 25.03
C LEU A 94 -3.65 -0.58 24.95
N ARG A 95 -3.20 0.37 25.79
CA ARG A 95 -1.84 0.93 25.74
C ARG A 95 -0.74 -0.15 25.85
N PRO A 96 -0.87 -1.18 26.70
CA PRO A 96 0.16 -2.21 26.79
C PRO A 96 0.46 -2.92 25.47
N PHE A 97 -0.50 -3.05 24.54
CA PHE A 97 -0.21 -3.66 23.23
C PHE A 97 0.79 -2.84 22.42
N HIS A 98 0.66 -1.50 22.45
CA HIS A 98 1.60 -0.59 21.81
C HIS A 98 2.98 -0.68 22.47
N ASP A 99 3.01 -0.56 23.81
CA ASP A 99 4.26 -0.52 24.57
C ASP A 99 5.07 -1.81 24.41
N ILE A 100 4.39 -2.97 24.44
CA ILE A 100 5.02 -4.28 24.23
C ILE A 100 5.62 -4.38 22.83
N TYR A 101 4.90 -3.92 21.79
CA TYR A 101 5.46 -3.94 20.44
C TYR A 101 6.72 -3.07 20.38
N GLN A 102 6.67 -1.83 20.89
CA GLN A 102 7.83 -0.93 20.88
C GLN A 102 9.02 -1.51 21.64
N ALA A 103 8.77 -2.18 22.77
CA ALA A 103 9.81 -2.84 23.55
C ALA A 103 10.44 -4.04 22.82
N MET A 104 9.64 -4.79 22.04
CA MET A 104 10.10 -5.98 21.33
C MET A 104 10.72 -5.69 19.96
N ALA A 105 10.31 -4.63 19.27
CA ALA A 105 10.73 -4.33 17.90
C ALA A 105 12.27 -4.29 17.71
N PRO A 106 13.08 -3.73 18.63
CA PRO A 106 14.54 -3.77 18.53
C PRO A 106 15.16 -5.17 18.49
N ALA A 107 14.48 -6.18 19.05
CA ALA A 107 14.94 -7.55 19.10
C ALA A 107 14.50 -8.39 17.90
N LEU A 108 13.63 -7.87 17.02
CA LEU A 108 13.07 -8.61 15.91
C LEU A 108 14.12 -8.87 14.82
N SER A 109 14.78 -7.82 14.33
CA SER A 109 15.76 -7.96 13.24
C SER A 109 17.17 -8.31 13.71
N THR A 110 17.92 -9.01 12.86
CA THR A 110 19.35 -9.29 13.02
C THR A 110 20.07 -9.07 11.70
N ALA A 111 21.30 -8.52 11.76
CA ALA A 111 22.14 -8.32 10.58
C ALA A 111 22.75 -9.62 10.04
N GLU A 112 22.99 -10.57 10.94
CA GLU A 112 23.63 -11.84 10.61
C GLU A 112 22.75 -12.98 11.11
N LEU A 113 22.40 -13.89 10.18
CA LEU A 113 21.79 -15.17 10.51
C LEU A 113 22.86 -16.25 10.62
N SER A 114 22.59 -17.25 11.45
CA SER A 114 23.43 -18.43 11.50
C SER A 114 23.26 -19.24 10.22
N GLY A 115 24.30 -19.96 9.78
CA GLY A 115 24.17 -21.01 8.77
C GLY A 115 23.44 -22.26 9.29
N ASP A 116 23.08 -22.28 10.57
CA ASP A 116 22.39 -23.36 11.27
C ASP A 116 20.92 -22.99 11.47
N ASP A 117 20.03 -23.67 10.74
CA ASP A 117 18.59 -23.43 10.77
C ASP A 117 18.00 -23.62 12.19
N VAL A 118 18.56 -24.51 13.01
CA VAL A 118 18.10 -24.75 14.39
C VAL A 118 18.41 -23.56 15.29
N LYS A 119 19.58 -22.94 15.15
CA LYS A 119 19.94 -21.74 15.92
C LYS A 119 19.06 -20.55 15.55
N ASN A 120 18.79 -20.39 14.26
CA ASN A 120 17.89 -19.36 13.76
C ASN A 120 16.46 -19.56 14.31
N PHE A 121 15.99 -20.80 14.37
CA PHE A 121 14.69 -21.10 14.95
C PHE A 121 14.65 -20.89 16.47
N GLN A 122 15.73 -21.21 17.19
CA GLN A 122 15.81 -20.94 18.63
C GLN A 122 15.64 -19.44 18.92
N ARG A 123 16.22 -18.56 18.11
CA ARG A 123 16.00 -17.11 18.21
C ARG A 123 14.51 -16.74 18.06
N CYS A 124 13.79 -17.40 17.15
CA CYS A 124 12.35 -17.20 16.98
C CYS A 124 11.59 -17.58 18.27
N LEU A 125 11.94 -18.72 18.87
CA LEU A 125 11.35 -19.20 20.12
C LEU A 125 11.64 -18.26 21.29
N ASP A 126 12.88 -17.76 21.40
CA ASP A 126 13.28 -16.82 22.44
C ASP A 126 12.51 -15.50 22.34
N PHE A 127 12.37 -14.95 21.12
CA PHE A 127 11.55 -13.77 20.88
C PHE A 127 10.09 -13.98 21.29
N ARG A 128 9.49 -15.11 20.87
CA ARG A 128 8.10 -15.45 21.21
C ARG A 128 7.90 -15.61 22.71
N MET A 129 8.84 -16.25 23.41
CA MET A 129 8.79 -16.42 24.86
C MET A 129 8.79 -15.07 25.58
N GLN A 130 9.67 -14.15 25.17
CA GLN A 130 9.73 -12.80 25.74
C GLN A 130 8.44 -12.02 25.48
N MET A 131 7.99 -11.98 24.21
CA MET A 131 6.76 -11.28 23.84
C MET A 131 5.53 -11.82 24.58
N ARG A 132 5.41 -13.15 24.71
CA ARG A 132 4.33 -13.79 25.47
C ARG A 132 4.38 -13.44 26.95
N THR A 133 5.57 -13.42 27.55
CA THR A 133 5.76 -13.03 28.96
C THR A 133 5.26 -11.60 29.17
N LEU A 134 5.69 -10.66 28.34
CA LEU A 134 5.24 -9.26 28.45
C LEU A 134 3.72 -9.12 28.30
N TYR A 135 3.10 -9.83 27.35
CA TYR A 135 1.65 -9.81 27.21
C TYR A 135 0.92 -10.36 28.43
N ASN A 136 1.40 -11.48 28.99
CA ASN A 136 0.80 -12.08 30.18
C ASN A 136 0.94 -11.17 31.41
N ASP A 137 2.05 -10.43 31.51
CA ASP A 137 2.35 -9.60 32.67
C ASP A 137 1.65 -8.24 32.63
N GLN A 138 1.43 -7.67 31.43
CA GLN A 138 1.01 -6.27 31.28
C GLN A 138 -0.41 -6.09 30.74
N VAL A 139 -0.99 -7.07 30.04
CA VAL A 139 -2.34 -6.93 29.48
C VAL A 139 -3.39 -7.49 30.44
N ASN A 140 -4.27 -6.62 30.93
CA ASN A 140 -5.48 -7.05 31.62
C ASN A 140 -6.54 -7.50 30.60
N MET A 141 -6.67 -8.81 30.39
CA MET A 141 -7.60 -9.37 29.40
C MET A 141 -9.07 -9.04 29.67
N ASP A 142 -9.47 -8.94 30.94
CA ASP A 142 -10.87 -8.65 31.31
C ASP A 142 -11.24 -7.21 30.96
N GLU A 143 -10.33 -6.26 31.21
CA GLU A 143 -10.50 -4.85 30.82
C GLU A 143 -10.51 -4.67 29.31
N VAL A 144 -9.61 -5.35 28.59
CA VAL A 144 -9.59 -5.34 27.12
C VAL A 144 -10.91 -5.87 26.57
N LYS A 145 -11.38 -7.02 27.08
CA LYS A 145 -12.65 -7.60 26.64
C LYS A 145 -13.82 -6.64 26.90
N ALA A 146 -13.91 -6.09 28.11
CA ALA A 146 -14.99 -5.18 28.48
C ALA A 146 -15.01 -3.92 27.59
N LEU A 147 -13.83 -3.36 27.30
CA LEU A 147 -13.70 -2.23 26.39
C LEU A 147 -14.13 -2.58 24.95
N LEU A 148 -13.66 -3.70 24.41
CA LEU A 148 -13.98 -4.10 23.04
C LEU A 148 -15.46 -4.46 22.88
N ASP A 149 -16.07 -5.12 23.88
CA ASP A 149 -17.53 -5.38 23.92
C ASP A 149 -18.32 -4.06 23.94
N ALA A 150 -17.90 -3.07 24.73
CA ALA A 150 -18.53 -1.75 24.77
C ALA A 150 -18.38 -1.03 23.42
N ALA A 151 -17.18 -1.05 22.84
CA ALA A 151 -16.86 -0.37 21.59
C ALA A 151 -17.53 -0.98 20.34
N GLU A 152 -17.99 -2.23 20.39
CA GLU A 152 -18.84 -2.80 19.33
C GLU A 152 -20.25 -2.20 19.30
N ASN A 153 -20.72 -1.67 20.44
CA ASN A 153 -22.08 -1.14 20.59
C ASN A 153 -22.12 0.40 20.69
N ASP A 154 -21.02 1.03 21.09
CA ASP A 154 -20.89 2.47 21.26
C ASP A 154 -19.60 3.01 20.62
N GLU A 155 -19.74 3.79 19.55
CA GLU A 155 -18.60 4.39 18.84
C GLU A 155 -17.83 5.42 19.69
N ASN A 156 -18.38 5.88 20.82
CA ASN A 156 -17.67 6.80 21.73
C ASN A 156 -16.68 6.08 22.65
N SER A 157 -16.86 4.77 22.86
CA SER A 157 -16.00 3.98 23.74
C SER A 157 -14.60 3.78 23.16
N LEU A 158 -14.48 3.74 21.83
CA LEU A 158 -13.19 3.71 21.13
C LEU A 158 -13.31 4.45 19.80
N SER A 159 -12.52 5.52 19.64
CA SER A 159 -12.56 6.34 18.44
C SER A 159 -12.17 5.55 17.18
N ARG A 160 -12.65 5.97 16.01
CA ARG A 160 -12.33 5.32 14.73
C ARG A 160 -10.82 5.33 14.43
N ALA A 161 -10.13 6.43 14.75
CA ALA A 161 -8.67 6.51 14.59
C ALA A 161 -7.93 5.55 15.55
N ALA A 162 -8.44 5.34 16.77
CA ALA A 162 -7.87 4.39 17.71
C ALA A 162 -8.09 2.94 17.26
N TRP A 163 -9.27 2.63 16.70
CA TRP A 163 -9.52 1.34 16.05
C TRP A 163 -8.52 1.07 14.92
N ASN A 164 -8.24 2.06 14.07
CA ASN A 164 -7.29 1.91 12.97
C ASN A 164 -5.86 1.63 13.48
N GLY A 165 -5.40 2.39 14.48
CA GLY A 165 -4.08 2.14 15.09
C GLY A 165 -4.00 0.80 15.81
N PHE A 166 -5.08 0.37 16.48
CA PHE A 166 -5.16 -0.94 17.14
C PHE A 166 -5.18 -2.08 16.11
N PHE A 167 -5.82 -1.88 14.96
CA PHE A 167 -5.81 -2.84 13.85
C PHE A 167 -4.40 -3.08 13.33
N ALA A 168 -3.62 -2.02 13.12
CA ALA A 168 -2.22 -2.12 12.74
C ALA A 168 -1.39 -2.82 13.82
N CYS A 169 -1.52 -2.40 15.08
CA CYS A 169 -0.76 -2.94 16.20
C CYS A 169 -0.94 -4.45 16.34
N ILE A 170 -2.19 -4.94 16.33
CA ILE A 170 -2.46 -6.38 16.47
C ILE A 170 -1.97 -7.15 15.23
N ALA A 171 -2.17 -6.63 14.02
CA ALA A 171 -1.68 -7.29 12.81
C ALA A 171 -0.15 -7.43 12.80
N LEU A 172 0.57 -6.34 13.09
CA LEU A 172 2.02 -6.34 13.18
C LEU A 172 2.52 -7.20 14.35
N SER A 173 1.86 -7.16 15.50
CA SER A 173 2.21 -8.02 16.65
C SER A 173 2.06 -9.51 16.34
N ARG A 174 0.99 -9.89 15.62
CA ARG A 174 0.80 -11.27 15.16
C ARG A 174 1.88 -11.67 14.15
N HIS A 175 2.26 -10.80 13.22
CA HIS A 175 3.38 -11.07 12.31
C HIS A 175 4.72 -11.19 13.06
N SER A 176 5.02 -10.28 14.00
CA SER A 176 6.22 -10.33 14.82
C SER A 176 6.29 -11.61 15.65
N PHE A 177 5.18 -12.01 16.27
CA PHE A 177 5.12 -13.26 17.03
C PHE A 177 5.28 -14.49 16.13
N ARG A 178 4.57 -14.53 14.98
CA ARG A 178 4.69 -15.61 14.00
C ARG A 178 6.11 -15.75 13.51
N TRP A 179 6.81 -14.66 13.22
CA TRP A 179 8.13 -14.76 12.63
C TRP A 179 9.23 -14.91 13.65
N GLY A 180 9.16 -14.16 14.76
CA GLY A 180 10.15 -14.17 15.83
C GLY A 180 11.55 -13.65 15.43
N THR A 181 11.81 -13.43 14.14
CA THR A 181 13.05 -12.88 13.63
C THR A 181 12.86 -12.29 12.23
N ILE A 182 13.72 -11.34 11.87
CA ILE A 182 13.93 -10.87 10.50
C ILE A 182 15.43 -10.92 10.21
N PRO A 183 15.88 -11.47 9.06
CA PRO A 183 15.09 -12.08 7.99
C PRO A 183 14.34 -13.35 8.41
N ILE A 184 13.28 -13.71 7.67
CA ILE A 184 12.48 -14.91 7.94
C ILE A 184 13.30 -16.18 7.69
N VAL A 185 13.08 -17.23 8.50
CA VAL A 185 13.91 -18.44 8.48
C VAL A 185 13.10 -19.70 8.16
N LYS A 186 13.68 -20.69 7.46
CA LYS A 186 12.98 -21.90 6.95
C LYS A 186 12.09 -22.59 7.97
N LEU A 187 12.63 -22.93 9.14
CA LEU A 187 11.88 -23.69 10.16
C LEU A 187 10.66 -22.91 10.69
N ALA A 188 10.71 -21.57 10.73
CA ALA A 188 9.54 -20.76 11.09
C ALA A 188 8.47 -20.77 9.98
N GLN A 189 8.85 -21.03 8.73
CA GLN A 189 7.91 -21.13 7.62
C GLN A 189 7.20 -22.49 7.54
N GLU A 190 7.81 -23.54 8.09
CA GLU A 190 7.22 -24.87 8.19
C GLU A 190 6.05 -24.90 9.21
N GLU A 191 6.00 -23.93 10.11
CA GLU A 191 4.89 -23.76 11.07
C GLU A 191 3.61 -23.26 10.38
N LYS A 192 2.73 -24.23 10.08
CA LYS A 192 1.42 -23.98 9.47
C LYS A 192 0.47 -23.19 10.37
N VAL A 193 0.44 -23.50 11.66
CA VAL A 193 -0.43 -22.89 12.67
C VAL A 193 0.42 -22.36 13.82
N ILE A 194 0.03 -21.22 14.39
CA ILE A 194 0.73 -20.56 15.49
C ILE A 194 -0.22 -20.46 16.68
N ASP A 195 0.23 -20.91 17.85
CA ASP A 195 -0.41 -20.58 19.12
C ASP A 195 -0.02 -19.16 19.52
N PHE A 196 -0.95 -18.21 19.41
CA PHE A 196 -0.68 -16.82 19.76
C PHE A 196 -0.90 -16.57 21.27
N PRO A 197 -0.30 -15.49 21.83
CA PRO A 197 -0.70 -14.98 23.14
C PRO A 197 -2.22 -14.75 23.19
N ALA A 198 -2.85 -15.18 24.29
CA ALA A 198 -4.31 -15.19 24.43
C ALA A 198 -4.96 -13.81 24.21
N CYS A 199 -4.27 -12.72 24.58
CA CYS A 199 -4.76 -11.36 24.35
C CYS A 199 -4.81 -10.98 22.85
N LEU A 200 -3.89 -11.48 22.02
CA LEU A 200 -3.93 -11.26 20.58
C LEU A 200 -5.08 -12.04 19.93
N ASP A 201 -5.33 -13.26 20.39
CA ASP A 201 -6.47 -14.07 19.92
C ASP A 201 -7.81 -13.57 20.45
N LEU A 202 -7.84 -12.94 21.62
CA LEU A 202 -9.00 -12.22 22.13
C LEU A 202 -9.35 -11.02 21.23
N ALA A 203 -8.35 -10.19 20.90
CA ALA A 203 -8.57 -8.93 20.17
C ALA A 203 -8.90 -9.13 18.68
N TRP A 204 -8.25 -10.12 18.02
CA TRP A 204 -8.34 -10.28 16.57
C TRP A 204 -9.76 -10.49 16.01
N PRO A 205 -10.65 -11.30 16.64
CA PRO A 205 -12.03 -11.44 16.21
C PRO A 205 -12.83 -10.13 16.16
N TYR A 206 -12.61 -9.21 17.11
CA TYR A 206 -13.27 -7.89 17.11
C TYR A 206 -12.85 -7.06 15.89
N LEU A 207 -11.54 -7.06 15.57
CA LEU A 207 -10.99 -6.38 14.41
C LEU A 207 -11.51 -6.99 13.10
N LYS A 208 -11.53 -8.31 12.99
CA LYS A 208 -12.11 -9.03 11.84
C LYS A 208 -13.57 -8.65 11.60
N ARG A 209 -14.40 -8.61 12.65
CA ARG A 209 -15.81 -8.21 12.55
C ARG A 209 -15.96 -6.74 12.15
N ARG A 210 -15.20 -5.85 12.79
CA ARG A 210 -15.26 -4.41 12.52
C ARG A 210 -14.93 -4.07 11.06
N TYR A 211 -13.80 -4.55 10.56
CA TYR A 211 -13.36 -4.28 9.18
C TYR A 211 -13.96 -5.26 8.15
N GLY A 212 -14.67 -6.29 8.62
CA GLY A 212 -15.31 -7.31 7.78
C GLY A 212 -14.30 -8.13 6.97
N VAL A 213 -13.18 -8.52 7.57
CA VAL A 213 -12.10 -9.30 6.94
C VAL A 213 -11.90 -10.63 7.66
N THR A 214 -11.38 -11.64 6.95
CA THR A 214 -11.16 -12.97 7.52
C THR A 214 -9.69 -13.39 7.64
N SER A 215 -8.75 -12.64 7.08
CA SER A 215 -7.31 -12.90 7.18
C SER A 215 -6.82 -13.04 8.63
N GLN A 216 -5.83 -13.91 8.86
CA GLN A 216 -5.20 -14.11 10.17
C GLN A 216 -3.99 -13.21 10.44
N GLY A 217 -3.45 -12.54 9.41
CA GLY A 217 -2.27 -11.64 9.52
C GLY A 217 -2.53 -10.20 9.09
N GLY A 218 -3.80 -9.84 8.88
CA GLY A 218 -4.16 -8.52 8.38
C GLY A 218 -4.06 -8.41 6.85
N ASN A 219 -3.86 -7.19 6.38
CA ASN A 219 -3.88 -6.80 4.96
C ASN A 219 -3.17 -5.45 4.77
N VAL A 220 -3.14 -4.95 3.53
CA VAL A 220 -2.56 -3.62 3.21
C VAL A 220 -3.17 -2.49 4.06
N ALA A 221 -4.45 -2.55 4.41
CA ALA A 221 -5.06 -1.53 5.26
C ALA A 221 -4.49 -1.53 6.68
N SER A 222 -4.40 -2.68 7.34
CA SER A 222 -3.81 -2.77 8.69
C SER A 222 -2.31 -2.50 8.68
N ASN A 223 -1.53 -3.17 7.82
CA ASN A 223 -0.08 -3.18 8.01
C ASN A 223 0.64 -2.01 7.33
N TYR A 224 -0.02 -1.33 6.38
CA TYR A 224 0.54 -0.16 5.71
C TYR A 224 -0.32 1.09 5.87
N LEU A 225 -1.60 1.07 5.50
CA LEU A 225 -2.40 2.30 5.53
C LEU A 225 -2.61 2.82 6.95
N CYS A 226 -2.76 1.92 7.92
CA CYS A 226 -2.96 2.26 9.33
C CYS A 226 -1.66 2.20 10.16
N ASN A 227 -0.48 2.14 9.53
CA ASN A 227 0.81 1.98 10.23
C ASN A 227 1.74 3.20 10.02
N PHE A 228 1.16 4.38 9.83
CA PHE A 228 1.90 5.64 9.77
C PHE A 228 1.32 6.64 10.75
N ASP A 229 2.18 7.38 11.45
CA ASP A 229 1.78 8.46 12.34
C ASP A 229 1.57 9.79 11.59
N ASP A 230 1.19 10.83 12.33
CA ASP A 230 0.94 12.17 11.77
C ASP A 230 2.21 12.84 11.21
N ASN A 231 3.39 12.29 11.46
CA ASN A 231 4.68 12.74 10.91
C ASN A 231 5.13 11.91 9.71
N ASP A 232 4.22 11.12 9.11
CA ASP A 232 4.50 10.16 8.05
C ASP A 232 5.62 9.16 8.44
N GLN A 233 5.79 8.84 9.73
CA GLN A 233 6.72 7.80 10.20
C GLN A 233 6.01 6.47 10.42
N ILE A 234 6.73 5.35 10.24
CA ILE A 234 6.19 4.02 10.54
C ILE A 234 5.96 3.91 12.05
N ALA A 235 4.72 3.66 12.47
CA ALA A 235 4.38 3.54 13.89
C ALA A 235 4.91 2.23 14.50
N TYR A 236 4.84 1.14 13.73
CA TYR A 236 5.32 -0.19 14.11
C TYR A 236 6.40 -0.66 13.12
N PRO A 237 7.63 -0.12 13.23
CA PRO A 237 8.73 -0.54 12.39
C PRO A 237 9.14 -1.97 12.73
N ILE A 238 9.70 -2.67 11.75
CA ILE A 238 10.19 -4.05 11.90
C ILE A 238 11.71 -4.11 11.95
N ASN A 239 12.43 -3.09 11.45
CA ASN A 239 13.89 -3.02 11.47
C ASN A 239 14.48 -1.78 12.21
N PRO A 240 13.97 -1.36 13.38
CA PRO A 240 14.34 -0.08 13.99
C PRO A 240 15.83 0.04 14.38
N THR A 241 16.54 -1.09 14.53
CA THR A 241 17.96 -1.16 14.94
C THR A 241 18.92 -1.44 13.78
N MET A 242 18.41 -1.66 12.57
CA MET A 242 19.21 -2.04 11.41
C MET A 242 19.92 -0.83 10.79
N ASP A 243 20.77 -1.05 9.79
CA ASP A 243 21.42 0.06 9.08
C ASP A 243 20.45 0.92 8.27
N GLU A 244 20.91 2.09 7.84
CA GLU A 244 20.13 3.06 7.07
C GLU A 244 19.60 2.47 5.75
N LEU A 245 20.32 1.55 5.12
CA LEU A 245 19.90 0.93 3.87
C LEU A 245 18.64 0.09 4.07
N ILE A 246 18.59 -0.70 5.16
CA ILE A 246 17.46 -1.53 5.51
C ILE A 246 16.28 -0.67 5.98
N GLN A 247 16.52 0.28 6.89
CA GLN A 247 15.47 1.18 7.38
C GLN A 247 14.85 2.01 6.25
N SER A 248 15.68 2.51 5.32
CA SER A 248 15.21 3.26 4.14
C SER A 248 14.36 2.39 3.22
N ALA A 249 14.77 1.13 2.98
CA ALA A 249 14.01 0.21 2.16
C ALA A 249 12.65 -0.15 2.80
N GLU A 250 12.61 -0.37 4.12
CA GLU A 250 11.38 -0.57 4.87
C GLU A 250 10.46 0.65 4.76
N TYR A 251 10.98 1.83 5.06
CA TYR A 251 10.24 3.09 4.98
C TYR A 251 9.63 3.29 3.60
N HIS A 252 10.45 3.26 2.54
CA HIS A 252 9.97 3.54 1.20
C HIS A 252 9.00 2.47 0.68
N PHE A 253 9.21 1.21 1.06
CA PHE A 253 8.30 0.14 0.70
C PHE A 253 6.95 0.27 1.43
N GLY A 254 6.95 0.56 2.74
CA GLY A 254 5.72 0.76 3.50
C GLY A 254 4.97 2.04 3.09
N HIS A 255 5.70 3.14 2.89
CA HIS A 255 5.13 4.47 2.63
C HIS A 255 4.50 4.59 1.24
N VAL A 256 4.93 3.78 0.26
CA VAL A 256 4.37 3.86 -1.10
C VAL A 256 2.86 3.61 -1.12
N PHE A 257 2.34 2.77 -0.20
CA PHE A 257 0.93 2.41 -0.13
C PHE A 257 0.04 3.59 0.32
N PRO A 258 0.20 4.17 1.54
CA PRO A 258 -0.59 5.31 1.97
C PRO A 258 -0.35 6.54 1.08
N HIS A 259 0.85 6.73 0.55
CA HIS A 259 1.14 7.88 -0.31
C HIS A 259 0.36 7.83 -1.63
N ILE A 260 0.30 6.66 -2.29
CA ILE A 260 -0.52 6.47 -3.50
C ILE A 260 -2.00 6.70 -3.20
N GLU A 261 -2.51 6.18 -2.09
CA GLU A 261 -3.92 6.31 -1.70
C GLU A 261 -4.29 7.77 -1.36
N ARG A 262 -3.37 8.54 -0.79
CA ARG A 262 -3.51 9.98 -0.55
C ARG A 262 -3.65 10.76 -1.84
N GLU A 263 -2.80 10.48 -2.82
CA GLU A 263 -2.89 11.09 -4.15
C GLU A 263 -4.17 10.66 -4.89
N ALA A 264 -4.63 9.44 -4.65
CA ALA A 264 -5.82 8.86 -5.26
C ALA A 264 -7.16 9.45 -4.77
N LEU A 265 -7.22 10.09 -3.59
CA LEU A 265 -8.46 10.64 -3.05
C LEU A 265 -9.16 11.61 -4.02
N SER A 266 -8.39 12.48 -4.69
CA SER A 266 -8.92 13.38 -5.70
C SER A 266 -9.54 12.64 -6.89
N ILE A 267 -8.95 11.51 -7.27
CA ILE A 267 -9.43 10.63 -8.33
C ILE A 267 -10.74 9.96 -7.91
N TYR A 268 -10.87 9.50 -6.67
CA TYR A 268 -12.11 8.92 -6.16
C TYR A 268 -13.28 9.90 -6.21
N HIS A 269 -13.05 11.16 -5.82
CA HIS A 269 -14.06 12.20 -5.98
C HIS A 269 -14.42 12.46 -7.44
N MET A 270 -13.44 12.46 -8.36
CA MET A 270 -13.74 12.65 -9.79
C MET A 270 -14.46 11.44 -10.40
N VAL A 271 -14.15 10.22 -9.99
CA VAL A 271 -14.84 8.99 -10.43
C VAL A 271 -16.30 9.03 -10.00
N THR A 272 -16.57 9.29 -8.71
CA THR A 272 -17.94 9.37 -8.19
C THR A 272 -18.73 10.51 -8.84
N LYS A 273 -18.09 11.66 -9.08
CA LYS A 273 -18.67 12.79 -9.79
C LYS A 273 -18.97 12.46 -11.26
N ALA A 274 -18.05 11.81 -11.98
CA ALA A 274 -18.27 11.40 -13.36
C ALA A 274 -19.48 10.46 -13.50
N ILE A 275 -19.61 9.50 -12.57
CA ILE A 275 -20.77 8.61 -12.51
C ILE A 275 -22.06 9.42 -12.30
N GLN A 276 -22.09 10.28 -11.29
CA GLN A 276 -23.27 11.10 -11.00
C GLN A 276 -23.65 11.99 -12.17
N GLN A 277 -22.69 12.65 -12.81
CA GLN A 277 -22.93 13.51 -13.98
C GLN A 277 -23.48 12.71 -15.16
N TYR A 278 -22.90 11.54 -15.45
CA TYR A 278 -23.37 10.68 -16.52
C TYR A 278 -24.82 10.23 -16.27
N SER A 279 -25.13 9.76 -15.06
CA SER A 279 -26.49 9.33 -14.67
C SER A 279 -27.53 10.45 -14.74
N ASN A 280 -27.12 11.72 -14.70
CA ASN A 280 -28.01 12.88 -14.84
C ASN A 280 -28.04 13.44 -16.28
N GLY A 281 -27.36 12.81 -17.25
CA GLY A 281 -27.26 13.29 -18.62
C GLY A 281 -26.35 14.52 -18.80
N ASP A 282 -25.54 14.88 -17.79
CA ASP A 282 -24.55 15.95 -17.89
C ASP A 282 -23.30 15.46 -18.64
N ARG A 283 -23.41 15.43 -19.96
CA ARG A 283 -22.32 15.00 -20.85
C ARG A 283 -21.08 15.89 -20.71
N SER A 284 -21.26 17.21 -20.65
CA SER A 284 -20.16 18.17 -20.58
C SER A 284 -19.36 17.99 -19.29
N GLY A 285 -20.05 17.91 -18.15
CA GLY A 285 -19.43 17.66 -16.87
C GLY A 285 -18.79 16.29 -16.77
N THR A 286 -19.40 15.24 -17.35
CA THR A 286 -18.80 13.91 -17.42
C THR A 286 -17.45 13.96 -18.14
N LEU A 287 -17.40 14.58 -19.33
CA LEU A 287 -16.15 14.76 -20.10
C LEU A 287 -15.10 15.56 -19.32
N GLN A 288 -15.52 16.60 -18.59
CA GLN A 288 -14.61 17.37 -17.74
C GLN A 288 -14.01 16.50 -16.63
N SER A 289 -14.82 15.69 -15.96
CA SER A 289 -14.36 14.77 -14.90
C SER A 289 -13.42 13.70 -15.46
N LEU A 290 -13.73 13.11 -16.62
CA LEU A 290 -12.85 12.12 -17.27
C LEU A 290 -11.48 12.70 -17.66
N LYS A 291 -11.46 13.92 -18.20
CA LYS A 291 -10.20 14.65 -18.48
C LYS A 291 -9.41 14.93 -17.21
N GLY A 292 -10.10 15.26 -16.12
CA GLY A 292 -9.52 15.40 -14.78
C GLY A 292 -8.85 14.11 -14.31
N ILE A 293 -9.56 12.99 -14.40
CA ILE A 293 -9.03 11.66 -14.04
C ILE A 293 -7.78 11.34 -14.90
N ASN A 294 -7.83 11.56 -16.21
CA ASN A 294 -6.69 11.33 -17.10
C ASN A 294 -5.45 12.16 -16.72
N LYS A 295 -5.65 13.35 -16.16
CA LYS A 295 -4.57 14.22 -15.69
C LYS A 295 -4.00 13.74 -14.35
N GLU A 296 -4.87 13.56 -13.35
CA GLU A 296 -4.45 13.27 -11.98
C GLU A 296 -3.94 11.83 -11.81
N LEU A 297 -4.46 10.86 -12.58
CA LEU A 297 -4.01 9.46 -12.49
C LEU A 297 -2.51 9.28 -12.73
N ARG A 298 -1.87 10.17 -13.51
CA ARG A 298 -0.42 10.11 -13.76
C ARG A 298 0.41 10.27 -12.49
N ILE A 299 -0.11 10.97 -11.48
CA ILE A 299 0.61 11.30 -10.25
C ILE A 299 0.88 10.03 -9.42
N PRO A 300 -0.14 9.28 -8.93
CA PRO A 300 0.10 8.06 -8.15
C PRO A 300 0.85 6.98 -8.92
N LEU A 301 0.61 6.86 -10.24
CA LEU A 301 1.36 5.91 -11.07
C LEU A 301 2.85 6.27 -11.16
N LYS A 302 3.17 7.57 -11.23
CA LYS A 302 4.54 8.07 -11.22
C LYS A 302 5.20 7.86 -9.86
N THR A 303 4.48 8.11 -8.77
CA THR A 303 4.93 7.87 -7.39
C THR A 303 5.42 6.43 -7.19
N TYR A 304 4.66 5.46 -7.70
CA TYR A 304 5.09 4.06 -7.69
C TYR A 304 6.45 3.87 -8.41
N TYR A 305 6.62 4.44 -9.60
CA TYR A 305 7.86 4.32 -10.37
C TYR A 305 9.05 5.00 -9.71
N GLU A 306 8.85 6.16 -9.11
CA GLU A 306 9.91 6.90 -8.42
C GLU A 306 10.29 6.24 -7.10
N THR A 307 9.43 5.38 -6.55
CA THR A 307 9.65 4.69 -5.27
C THR A 307 10.28 3.30 -5.47
N MET A 308 9.79 2.52 -6.44
CA MET A 308 10.35 1.21 -6.81
C MET A 308 11.64 1.36 -7.63
N HIS A 309 12.69 1.88 -6.99
CA HIS A 309 14.01 2.15 -7.55
C HIS A 309 15.10 1.80 -6.52
N GLU A 310 16.25 1.31 -7.00
CA GLU A 310 17.36 0.80 -6.15
C GLU A 310 17.84 1.80 -5.09
N SER A 311 17.79 3.10 -5.41
CA SER A 311 18.20 4.17 -4.50
C SER A 311 17.26 4.43 -3.33
N LYS A 312 16.06 3.84 -3.33
CA LYS A 312 15.06 3.96 -2.26
C LYS A 312 14.74 2.61 -1.65
N ILE A 313 14.57 1.60 -2.50
CA ILE A 313 14.31 0.23 -2.10
C ILE A 313 15.43 -0.60 -2.71
N SER A 314 16.46 -0.90 -1.94
CA SER A 314 17.55 -1.73 -2.46
C SER A 314 17.09 -3.17 -2.60
N ARG A 315 17.37 -3.77 -3.78
CA ARG A 315 17.06 -5.17 -4.04
C ARG A 315 17.79 -6.10 -3.09
N LYS A 316 18.99 -5.72 -2.63
CA LYS A 316 19.82 -6.51 -1.71
C LYS A 316 19.16 -6.77 -0.36
N VAL A 317 18.27 -5.89 0.08
CA VAL A 317 17.68 -5.96 1.42
C VAL A 317 16.17 -6.16 1.39
N TRP A 318 15.49 -5.70 0.34
CA TRP A 318 14.02 -5.68 0.28
C TRP A 318 13.40 -7.04 0.58
N MET A 319 13.89 -8.10 -0.05
CA MET A 319 13.29 -9.41 0.11
C MET A 319 13.46 -10.00 1.51
N HIS A 320 14.64 -9.75 2.10
CA HIS A 320 15.05 -10.29 3.39
C HIS A 320 14.40 -9.52 4.55
N TYR A 321 14.45 -8.18 4.47
CA TYR A 321 14.16 -7.30 5.60
C TYR A 321 12.85 -6.52 5.48
N ALA A 322 12.24 -6.41 4.29
CA ALA A 322 10.99 -5.65 4.12
C ALA A 322 9.81 -6.57 3.70
N GLN A 323 9.90 -7.22 2.55
CA GLN A 323 8.80 -8.02 1.99
C GLN A 323 8.60 -9.36 2.69
N GLY A 324 9.68 -10.04 3.10
CA GLY A 324 9.60 -11.39 3.66
C GLY A 324 8.67 -11.49 4.87
N PHE A 325 8.75 -10.52 5.78
CA PHE A 325 7.90 -10.42 6.95
C PHE A 325 6.40 -10.31 6.63
N GLN A 326 6.07 -9.71 5.49
CA GLN A 326 4.71 -9.43 5.05
C GLN A 326 4.19 -10.49 4.06
N GLY A 327 4.97 -11.55 3.81
CA GLY A 327 4.75 -12.47 2.70
C GLY A 327 3.55 -13.41 2.85
N TRP A 328 3.21 -13.82 4.08
CA TRP A 328 2.03 -14.65 4.42
C TRP A 328 1.74 -14.64 5.92
N ALA A 329 0.53 -15.06 6.28
CA ALA A 329 0.08 -15.14 7.66
C ALA A 329 0.06 -16.58 8.18
N ALA A 330 -0.21 -16.74 9.48
CA ALA A 330 -0.47 -18.06 10.04
C ALA A 330 -1.73 -18.66 9.45
N GLY A 331 -1.65 -19.96 9.13
CA GLY A 331 -2.82 -20.73 8.76
C GLY A 331 -3.71 -20.99 9.96
N ASP A 332 -4.89 -21.52 9.68
CA ASP A 332 -5.91 -21.84 10.67
C ASP A 332 -6.48 -23.23 10.38
N ILE A 333 -6.88 -23.96 11.41
CA ILE A 333 -7.54 -25.25 11.26
C ILE A 333 -8.95 -25.08 11.78
N ASP A 334 -9.93 -25.32 10.92
CA ASP A 334 -11.32 -25.31 11.34
C ASP A 334 -11.54 -26.39 12.42
N PRO A 335 -11.99 -26.03 13.63
CA PRO A 335 -12.11 -26.98 14.74
C PRO A 335 -13.25 -28.00 14.54
N ILE A 336 -14.16 -27.75 13.60
CA ILE A 336 -15.31 -28.61 13.29
C ILE A 336 -14.96 -29.54 12.12
N THR A 337 -14.41 -29.01 11.03
CA THR A 337 -14.15 -29.78 9.80
C THR A 337 -12.72 -30.35 9.75
N GLY A 338 -11.79 -29.80 10.52
CA GLY A 338 -10.36 -30.12 10.45
C GLY A 338 -9.67 -29.58 9.19
N GLU A 339 -10.35 -28.75 8.40
CA GLU A 339 -9.80 -28.19 7.16
C GLU A 339 -8.75 -27.12 7.47
N TYR A 340 -7.57 -27.24 6.86
CA TYR A 340 -6.52 -26.25 6.93
C TYR A 340 -6.77 -25.13 5.92
N THR A 341 -6.81 -23.89 6.42
CA THR A 341 -6.87 -22.69 5.60
C THR A 341 -5.53 -21.97 5.62
N GLU A 342 -4.98 -21.73 4.43
CA GLU A 342 -3.79 -20.92 4.24
C GLU A 342 -4.16 -19.46 3.94
N TYR A 343 -3.39 -18.53 4.50
CA TYR A 343 -3.57 -17.10 4.30
C TYR A 343 -2.34 -16.48 3.62
N ASP A 344 -2.50 -16.16 2.34
CA ASP A 344 -1.67 -15.26 1.56
C ASP A 344 -1.32 -13.96 2.33
N GLY A 345 -0.14 -13.40 2.04
CA GLY A 345 0.31 -12.16 2.67
C GLY A 345 -0.13 -10.91 1.93
N LEU A 346 0.60 -9.83 2.19
CA LEU A 346 0.27 -8.52 1.66
C LEU A 346 0.71 -8.41 0.20
N SER A 347 -0.19 -7.85 -0.60
CA SER A 347 0.00 -7.70 -2.03
C SER A 347 -0.55 -6.35 -2.49
N GLY A 348 0.11 -5.72 -3.46
CA GLY A 348 -0.39 -4.51 -4.11
C GLY A 348 -1.78 -4.67 -4.75
N ASN A 349 -2.26 -5.90 -4.93
CA ASN A 349 -3.61 -6.19 -5.40
C ASN A 349 -4.70 -5.92 -4.36
N GLN A 350 -4.33 -5.70 -3.10
CA GLN A 350 -5.22 -5.28 -2.03
C GLN A 350 -5.39 -3.74 -2.01
N LEU A 351 -4.61 -3.00 -2.82
CA LEU A 351 -4.68 -1.53 -2.90
C LEU A 351 -5.98 -1.08 -3.58
N LEU A 352 -6.58 0.00 -3.08
CA LEU A 352 -7.92 0.44 -3.52
C LEU A 352 -7.86 1.11 -4.90
N LEU A 353 -6.85 1.93 -5.18
CA LEU A 353 -6.77 2.68 -6.45
C LEU A 353 -6.88 1.77 -7.68
N PRO A 354 -6.05 0.71 -7.84
CA PRO A 354 -6.19 -0.20 -8.97
C PRO A 354 -7.57 -0.86 -9.07
N GLN A 355 -8.18 -1.20 -7.92
CA GLN A 355 -9.49 -1.85 -7.85
C GLN A 355 -10.63 -0.92 -8.28
N ILE A 356 -10.59 0.36 -7.86
CA ILE A 356 -11.57 1.39 -8.25
C ILE A 356 -11.44 1.74 -9.72
N MET A 357 -10.21 1.94 -10.22
CA MET A 357 -10.02 2.21 -11.64
C MET A 357 -10.52 1.07 -12.52
N ASP A 358 -10.30 -0.18 -12.10
CA ASP A 358 -10.81 -1.33 -12.83
C ASP A 358 -12.33 -1.44 -12.80
N ALA A 359 -12.94 -1.25 -11.63
CA ALA A 359 -14.39 -1.20 -11.49
C ALA A 359 -15.01 -0.12 -12.39
N PHE A 360 -14.43 1.09 -12.38
CA PHE A 360 -14.89 2.22 -13.17
C PHE A 360 -14.77 1.99 -14.68
N LEU A 361 -13.76 1.24 -15.10
CA LEU A 361 -13.53 0.87 -16.50
C LEU A 361 -14.37 -0.33 -16.96
N GLY A 362 -15.23 -0.87 -16.10
CA GLY A 362 -16.07 -2.03 -16.38
C GLY A 362 -15.28 -3.34 -16.45
N LEU A 363 -14.14 -3.43 -15.76
CA LEU A 363 -13.30 -4.63 -15.72
C LEU A 363 -13.65 -5.49 -14.50
N ASP A 364 -13.56 -6.81 -14.67
CA ASP A 364 -13.77 -7.79 -13.60
C ASP A 364 -12.81 -7.58 -12.43
N ARG A 365 -13.18 -8.10 -11.26
CA ARG A 365 -12.35 -8.05 -10.05
C ARG A 365 -10.99 -8.69 -10.27
N TYR A 366 -9.98 -8.12 -9.62
CA TYR A 366 -8.64 -8.68 -9.63
C TYR A 366 -8.51 -9.88 -8.69
N LEU A 367 -9.05 -9.74 -7.47
CA LEU A 367 -9.09 -10.80 -6.48
C LEU A 367 -10.33 -11.67 -6.72
N ASN A 368 -10.21 -12.98 -6.46
CA ASN A 368 -11.37 -13.85 -6.38
C ASN A 368 -12.21 -13.49 -5.14
N GLU A 369 -13.45 -13.99 -5.06
CA GLU A 369 -14.36 -13.68 -3.95
C GLU A 369 -13.74 -13.95 -2.59
N GLU A 370 -13.13 -15.13 -2.44
CA GLU A 370 -12.48 -15.57 -1.21
C GLU A 370 -11.39 -14.58 -0.74
N ASN A 371 -10.45 -14.19 -1.62
CA ASN A 371 -9.40 -13.25 -1.28
C ASN A 371 -9.91 -11.81 -1.13
N THR A 372 -10.99 -11.45 -1.84
CA THR A 372 -11.68 -10.18 -1.60
C THR A 372 -12.22 -10.12 -0.16
N GLN A 373 -12.88 -11.18 0.32
CA GLN A 373 -13.37 -11.23 1.72
C GLN A 373 -12.22 -11.34 2.74
N ARG A 374 -11.14 -12.06 2.42
CA ARG A 374 -9.99 -12.19 3.32
C ARG A 374 -9.26 -10.88 3.56
N TYR A 375 -9.02 -10.09 2.52
CA TYR A 375 -8.00 -9.03 2.57
C TYR A 375 -8.51 -7.62 2.34
N MET A 376 -9.65 -7.40 1.68
CA MET A 376 -10.15 -6.03 1.45
C MET A 376 -11.17 -5.67 2.51
N PRO A 377 -11.04 -4.57 3.28
CA PRO A 377 -12.07 -4.13 4.23
C PRO A 377 -13.46 -3.92 3.59
N LYS A 378 -14.51 -4.15 4.37
CA LYS A 378 -15.91 -4.15 3.91
C LYS A 378 -16.32 -2.85 3.20
N LEU A 379 -15.91 -1.68 3.69
CA LEU A 379 -16.28 -0.42 3.04
C LEU A 379 -15.48 -0.16 1.76
N GLN A 380 -14.24 -0.66 1.68
CA GLN A 380 -13.48 -0.67 0.42
C GLN A 380 -14.16 -1.57 -0.62
N ARG A 381 -14.63 -2.76 -0.21
CA ARG A 381 -15.43 -3.65 -1.08
C ARG A 381 -16.71 -2.98 -1.55
N LYS A 382 -17.50 -2.43 -0.62
CA LYS A 382 -18.75 -1.71 -0.91
C LYS A 382 -18.52 -0.58 -1.91
N PHE A 383 -17.50 0.25 -1.68
CA PHE A 383 -17.18 1.35 -2.60
C PHE A 383 -16.86 0.81 -4.00
N ARG A 384 -15.98 -0.19 -4.11
CA ARG A 384 -15.63 -0.83 -5.38
C ARG A 384 -16.84 -1.44 -6.09
N GLU A 385 -17.72 -2.11 -5.36
CA GLU A 385 -18.94 -2.74 -5.90
C GLU A 385 -19.90 -1.68 -6.44
N THR A 386 -20.13 -0.59 -5.70
CA THR A 386 -20.95 0.53 -6.18
C THR A 386 -20.36 1.18 -7.44
N ILE A 387 -19.04 1.36 -7.51
CA ILE A 387 -18.40 1.88 -8.73
C ILE A 387 -18.60 0.95 -9.92
N ALA A 388 -18.49 -0.37 -9.72
CA ALA A 388 -18.69 -1.34 -10.80
C ALA A 388 -20.14 -1.38 -11.28
N GLU A 389 -21.10 -1.33 -10.36
CA GLU A 389 -22.54 -1.29 -10.67
C GLU A 389 -22.91 -0.08 -11.54
N HIS A 390 -22.31 1.07 -11.26
CA HIS A 390 -22.58 2.32 -11.96
C HIS A 390 -21.54 2.69 -13.02
N SER A 391 -20.68 1.75 -13.41
CA SER A 391 -19.72 1.97 -14.50
C SER A 391 -20.47 2.11 -15.83
N PHE A 392 -20.33 3.27 -16.47
CA PHE A 392 -21.07 3.61 -17.69
C PHE A 392 -20.30 3.37 -19.00
N ARG A 393 -19.08 2.80 -18.96
CA ARG A 393 -18.24 2.66 -20.17
C ARG A 393 -18.95 1.91 -21.30
N ASN A 394 -19.61 0.80 -20.97
CA ASN A 394 -20.29 -0.03 -21.96
C ASN A 394 -21.53 0.66 -22.54
N GLU A 395 -22.27 1.38 -21.69
CA GLU A 395 -23.43 2.17 -22.10
C GLU A 395 -23.02 3.32 -23.03
N ALA A 396 -21.97 4.08 -22.66
CA ALA A 396 -21.43 5.15 -23.50
C ALA A 396 -21.04 4.65 -24.90
N LYS A 397 -20.41 3.46 -24.98
CA LYS A 397 -20.07 2.82 -26.24
C LYS A 397 -21.30 2.41 -27.06
N GLN A 398 -22.31 1.82 -26.41
CA GLN A 398 -23.56 1.42 -27.09
C GLN A 398 -24.34 2.63 -27.61
N ASN A 399 -24.27 3.75 -26.90
CA ASN A 399 -24.91 5.02 -27.27
C ASN A 399 -24.11 5.83 -28.30
N GLY A 400 -22.93 5.36 -28.72
CA GLY A 400 -22.08 6.07 -29.68
C GLY A 400 -21.47 7.37 -29.15
N ASP A 401 -21.23 7.48 -27.84
CA ASP A 401 -20.56 8.64 -27.26
C ASP A 401 -19.04 8.53 -27.38
N ASP A 402 -18.55 8.77 -28.59
CA ASP A 402 -17.15 8.60 -28.97
C ASP A 402 -16.19 9.43 -28.09
N ASP A 403 -16.57 10.64 -27.65
CA ASP A 403 -15.69 11.46 -26.80
C ASP A 403 -15.51 10.84 -25.41
N ILE A 404 -16.60 10.35 -24.81
CA ILE A 404 -16.56 9.68 -23.51
C ILE A 404 -15.76 8.38 -23.63
N GLU A 405 -16.02 7.58 -24.67
CA GLU A 405 -15.28 6.35 -24.94
C GLU A 405 -13.77 6.64 -25.12
N ASN A 406 -13.42 7.69 -25.85
CA ASN A 406 -12.04 8.11 -26.06
C ASN A 406 -11.32 8.46 -24.75
N GLU A 407 -11.95 9.23 -23.87
CA GLU A 407 -11.36 9.58 -22.58
C GLU A 407 -11.23 8.36 -21.66
N MET A 408 -12.23 7.48 -21.62
CA MET A 408 -12.16 6.21 -20.89
C MET A 408 -11.03 5.31 -21.42
N ASN A 409 -10.87 5.23 -22.74
CA ASN A 409 -9.78 4.47 -23.37
C ASN A 409 -8.40 5.07 -23.06
N ASN A 410 -8.30 6.39 -22.85
CA ASN A 410 -7.05 7.00 -22.37
C ASN A 410 -6.71 6.55 -20.94
N ILE A 411 -7.70 6.44 -20.05
CA ILE A 411 -7.52 5.90 -18.70
C ILE A 411 -7.05 4.43 -18.78
N VAL A 412 -7.69 3.61 -19.64
CA VAL A 412 -7.29 2.21 -19.89
C VAL A 412 -5.82 2.13 -20.31
N LYS A 413 -5.37 2.99 -21.24
CA LYS A 413 -3.97 3.03 -21.70
C LYS A 413 -3.01 3.32 -20.55
N GLN A 414 -3.35 4.25 -19.65
CA GLN A 414 -2.51 4.58 -18.49
C GLN A 414 -2.40 3.39 -17.53
N MET A 415 -3.50 2.72 -17.20
CA MET A 415 -3.51 1.51 -16.36
C MET A 415 -2.73 0.36 -17.01
N ARG A 416 -2.80 0.22 -18.34
CA ARG A 416 -2.03 -0.77 -19.12
C ARG A 416 -0.51 -0.53 -19.03
N VAL A 417 -0.08 0.73 -19.18
CA VAL A 417 1.33 1.12 -19.01
C VAL A 417 1.79 0.82 -17.58
N PHE A 418 0.99 1.16 -16.58
CA PHE A 418 1.27 0.84 -15.18
C PHE A 418 1.47 -0.65 -14.93
N ARG A 419 0.55 -1.49 -15.41
CA ARG A 419 0.66 -2.96 -15.25
C ARG A 419 1.90 -3.52 -15.91
N THR A 420 2.22 -3.00 -17.10
CA THR A 420 3.44 -3.40 -17.83
C THR A 420 4.69 -3.04 -17.04
N ALA A 421 4.77 -1.79 -16.56
CA ALA A 421 5.92 -1.31 -15.79
C ALA A 421 6.04 -2.00 -14.43
N HIS A 422 4.92 -2.24 -13.73
CA HIS A 422 4.87 -2.99 -12.47
C HIS A 422 5.44 -4.39 -12.66
N ARG A 423 4.97 -5.13 -13.68
CA ARG A 423 5.46 -6.48 -14.00
C ARG A 423 6.96 -6.52 -14.27
N VAL A 424 7.48 -5.56 -15.04
CA VAL A 424 8.92 -5.50 -15.37
C VAL A 424 9.75 -5.13 -14.15
N ARG A 425 9.28 -4.20 -13.32
CA ARG A 425 10.03 -3.68 -12.17
C ARG A 425 10.08 -4.63 -10.99
N VAL A 426 9.04 -5.45 -10.76
CA VAL A 426 8.99 -6.35 -9.60
C VAL A 426 9.89 -7.58 -9.77
N LYS A 427 10.07 -8.06 -11.00
CA LYS A 427 10.83 -9.29 -11.27
C LYS A 427 12.26 -9.26 -10.70
N PRO A 428 13.08 -8.21 -10.89
CA PRO A 428 14.42 -8.16 -10.32
C PRO A 428 14.47 -8.15 -8.78
N TYR A 429 13.45 -7.59 -8.11
CA TYR A 429 13.36 -7.60 -6.65
C TYR A 429 13.06 -8.98 -6.12
N LEU A 430 12.11 -9.65 -6.77
CA LEU A 430 11.75 -10.98 -6.36
C LEU A 430 12.93 -11.95 -6.61
N SER A 431 13.77 -11.73 -7.63
CA SER A 431 14.85 -12.65 -8.08
C SER A 431 16.09 -12.72 -7.18
N VAL A 432 16.09 -12.01 -6.07
CA VAL A 432 17.23 -11.97 -5.17
C VAL A 432 17.26 -13.26 -4.34
N PRO A 433 18.37 -14.02 -4.34
CA PRO A 433 18.49 -15.23 -3.53
C PRO A 433 18.34 -14.92 -2.03
N ALA A 434 17.49 -15.69 -1.34
CA ALA A 434 17.25 -15.59 0.10
C ALA A 434 17.43 -16.99 0.73
N PRO A 435 18.67 -17.47 0.91
CA PRO A 435 18.98 -18.85 1.31
C PRO A 435 18.51 -19.19 2.73
N GLU A 436 18.25 -18.20 3.57
CA GLU A 436 17.75 -18.37 4.92
C GLU A 436 16.30 -18.89 5.00
N ARG A 437 15.57 -18.87 3.88
CA ARG A 437 14.14 -19.16 3.78
C ARG A 437 13.81 -20.00 2.55
N MET A 438 12.64 -20.62 2.58
CA MET A 438 11.95 -21.20 1.44
C MET A 438 11.50 -20.12 0.45
N ILE A 439 11.34 -20.52 -0.81
CA ILE A 439 10.93 -19.64 -1.90
C ILE A 439 9.53 -19.08 -1.62
N MET A 440 9.37 -17.78 -1.84
CA MET A 440 8.07 -17.11 -1.75
C MET A 440 7.95 -16.02 -2.82
N THR A 441 6.72 -15.59 -3.06
CA THR A 441 6.43 -14.39 -3.86
C THR A 441 5.79 -13.31 -3.00
N ALA A 442 5.63 -12.10 -3.54
CA ALA A 442 4.93 -11.02 -2.84
C ALA A 442 3.44 -11.37 -2.66
N GLY A 443 3.07 -11.79 -1.45
CA GLY A 443 1.70 -12.03 -1.04
C GLY A 443 1.12 -13.37 -1.49
N LYS A 444 1.95 -14.35 -1.89
CA LYS A 444 1.53 -15.76 -1.96
C LYS A 444 2.59 -16.63 -1.33
N SER A 445 2.13 -17.49 -0.43
CA SER A 445 2.92 -18.63 0.01
C SER A 445 3.06 -19.59 -1.17
N VAL A 446 4.28 -20.04 -1.40
CA VAL A 446 4.60 -21.04 -2.42
C VAL A 446 5.00 -22.34 -1.73
N LEU A 447 4.47 -22.55 -0.51
CA LEU A 447 4.64 -23.79 0.24
C LEU A 447 4.01 -24.92 -0.60
N GLU A 448 4.89 -25.59 -1.34
CA GLU A 448 4.73 -26.93 -1.87
C GLU A 448 3.44 -27.16 -2.69
N LYS A 449 3.45 -26.64 -3.92
CA LYS A 449 3.02 -27.51 -5.02
C LYS A 449 4.25 -28.31 -5.42
N ASP A 450 4.09 -29.62 -5.60
CA ASP A 450 5.16 -30.53 -6.05
C ASP A 450 5.90 -30.05 -7.33
N ASP A 451 5.36 -29.03 -8.01
CA ASP A 451 5.83 -28.48 -9.28
C ASP A 451 6.73 -27.22 -9.15
N VAL A 452 6.96 -26.67 -7.95
CA VAL A 452 7.76 -25.44 -7.78
C VAL A 452 9.15 -25.76 -7.21
N HIS A 453 10.10 -26.01 -8.11
CA HIS A 453 11.48 -26.36 -7.73
C HIS A 453 12.47 -25.17 -7.82
N ASP A 454 12.06 -24.09 -8.47
CA ASP A 454 12.92 -22.94 -8.69
C ASP A 454 12.13 -21.62 -8.67
N TYR A 455 12.92 -20.56 -8.71
CA TYR A 455 12.45 -19.21 -8.62
C TYR A 455 11.61 -18.77 -9.84
N GLU A 456 11.93 -19.24 -11.04
CA GLU A 456 11.15 -18.93 -12.26
C GLU A 456 9.75 -19.56 -12.18
N SER A 457 9.69 -20.79 -11.70
CA SER A 457 8.45 -21.54 -11.47
C SER A 457 7.59 -20.89 -10.38
N ALA A 458 8.22 -20.35 -9.33
CA ALA A 458 7.53 -19.65 -8.26
C ALA A 458 6.90 -18.31 -8.71
N ILE A 459 7.55 -17.57 -9.63
CA ILE A 459 6.98 -16.33 -10.17
C ILE A 459 5.90 -16.60 -11.23
N ALA A 460 5.94 -17.74 -11.93
CA ALA A 460 5.08 -17.99 -13.08
C ALA A 460 3.57 -17.70 -12.82
N PRO A 461 2.98 -18.05 -11.66
CA PRO A 461 1.61 -17.67 -11.33
C PRO A 461 1.39 -16.15 -11.24
N LEU A 462 2.33 -15.42 -10.62
CA LEU A 462 2.29 -13.95 -10.54
C LEU A 462 2.46 -13.32 -11.93
N ASP A 463 3.38 -13.83 -12.74
CA ASP A 463 3.60 -13.37 -14.10
C ASP A 463 2.36 -13.60 -14.98
N LYS A 464 1.75 -14.79 -14.88
CA LYS A 464 0.50 -15.13 -15.55
C LYS A 464 -0.62 -14.20 -15.11
N MET A 465 -0.80 -13.98 -13.81
CA MET A 465 -1.82 -13.08 -13.27
C MET A 465 -1.65 -11.64 -13.78
N LEU A 466 -0.42 -11.11 -13.79
CA LEU A 466 -0.11 -9.79 -14.34
C LEU A 466 -0.33 -9.73 -15.86
N LYS A 467 -0.02 -10.80 -16.58
CA LYS A 467 -0.25 -10.93 -18.02
C LYS A 467 -1.75 -10.99 -18.36
N ASP A 468 -2.51 -11.82 -17.66
CA ASP A 468 -3.96 -11.95 -17.82
C ASP A 468 -4.63 -10.58 -17.55
N ARG A 469 -4.17 -9.85 -16.52
CA ARG A 469 -4.69 -8.51 -16.25
C ARG A 469 -4.31 -7.50 -17.33
N LEU A 470 -3.09 -7.59 -17.87
CA LEU A 470 -2.69 -6.77 -19.01
C LEU A 470 -3.57 -7.05 -20.23
N MET A 471 -3.94 -8.32 -20.47
CA MET A 471 -4.84 -8.70 -21.55
C MET A 471 -6.26 -8.16 -21.35
N ALA A 472 -6.78 -8.14 -20.11
CA ALA A 472 -8.08 -7.54 -19.81
C ALA A 472 -8.15 -6.01 -20.08
N THR A 473 -6.99 -5.35 -20.18
CA THR A 473 -6.92 -3.94 -20.58
C THR A 473 -6.73 -3.74 -22.07
N LYS A 474 -6.65 -4.78 -22.90
CA LYS A 474 -6.55 -4.62 -24.37
C LYS A 474 -7.88 -4.16 -24.93
#